data_AF-A0AAV0PC85-F1
#
_entry.id   AF-A0AAV0PC85-F1
#
_cell.length_a   1.000
_cell.length_b   1.000
_cell.length_c   1.000
_cell.angle_alpha   90.00
_cell.angle_beta   90.00
_cell.angle_gamma   90.00
#
_symmetry.space_group_name_H-M   'P 1'
#
loop_
_entity.id
_entity.type
_entity.pdbx_description
1 polymer ?
#
loop_
_entity_poly.entity_id
_entity_poly.type
_entity_poly.pdbx_seq_one_letter_code
_entity_poly.pdbx_strand_id
1 'polypeptide(L)'
;MSYLGVNSYRFSISWARILPSEFFFPPGYYRPSNIIYNFYPKKGIQPFVTLVHYVIPQELEDRYRAWLSPQIQEDFRYYAQVCFRSFGDRVKHWVTFNEPNVAAIRSYRSGISPPSRCSGSFGNCSHGDSETEPFIAAHNMILSHAAAVNLYRTKYQKEQGGSIGLVLNALWYEPISDSIEDQLAVERALAFFMNWFLDPAIFGRYPKEMRQILGSKLPEFSSYESRLLRRIGLDFIGINQYTSFYAKDCLFSSCEQGPGASKTEGLALRLEQKNGSYIGTPTGVDWIFVYPQGMENIVTYIKERYNNVPMYITENGFGQTQDLLNDVKRVDYMNSYLDALETAVGLAKNMNHFDKSIFPHYMMLYLKFDFEVNFRGGKRDRLGLREVD
;
A
#
# COMPACT_ATOMS: atom_id res chain seq x y z
N MET A 1 -13.07 -9.83 17.69
CA MET A 1 -13.80 -9.44 16.46
C MET A 1 -15.30 -9.42 16.65
N SER A 2 -16.01 -10.53 16.90
CA SER A 2 -17.48 -10.50 17.09
C SER A 2 -17.96 -9.54 18.19
N TYR A 3 -17.23 -9.45 19.31
CA TYR A 3 -17.52 -8.49 20.38
C TYR A 3 -17.44 -7.02 19.94
N LEU A 4 -16.63 -6.70 18.91
CA LEU A 4 -16.43 -5.33 18.43
C LEU A 4 -17.54 -4.86 17.47
N GLY A 5 -18.55 -5.68 17.14
CA GLY A 5 -19.54 -5.34 16.10
C GLY A 5 -19.00 -5.40 14.66
N VAL A 6 -17.72 -5.72 14.53
CA VAL A 6 -16.99 -6.31 13.41
C VAL A 6 -17.79 -7.03 12.32
N ASN A 7 -17.93 -6.49 11.12
CA ASN A 7 -18.54 -7.17 9.97
C ASN A 7 -17.50 -7.72 8.96
N SER A 8 -16.25 -7.26 9.01
CA SER A 8 -15.13 -7.79 8.20
C SER A 8 -13.85 -7.93 9.01
N TYR A 9 -12.91 -8.74 8.53
CA TYR A 9 -11.58 -8.86 9.13
C TYR A 9 -10.51 -9.02 8.05
N ARG A 10 -9.55 -8.09 8.05
CA ARG A 10 -8.39 -8.14 7.17
C ARG A 10 -7.20 -8.82 7.82
N PHE A 11 -6.60 -9.74 7.10
CA PHE A 11 -5.37 -10.41 7.51
C PHE A 11 -4.55 -10.80 6.28
N SER A 12 -3.30 -11.20 6.50
CA SER A 12 -2.42 -11.65 5.43
C SER A 12 -2.11 -13.14 5.53
N ILE A 13 -1.80 -13.75 4.39
CA ILE A 13 -1.27 -15.11 4.33
C ILE A 13 0.26 -15.01 4.24
N SER A 14 0.96 -15.80 5.06
CA SER A 14 2.42 -15.89 4.96
C SER A 14 2.80 -16.81 3.80
N TRP A 15 3.38 -16.24 2.74
CA TRP A 15 3.81 -17.00 1.55
C TRP A 15 4.73 -18.16 1.93
N ALA A 16 5.74 -17.93 2.77
CA ALA A 16 6.67 -18.98 3.20
C ALA A 16 6.01 -20.14 3.98
N ARG A 17 4.83 -19.92 4.58
CA ARG A 17 4.05 -20.99 5.24
C ARG A 17 3.20 -21.81 4.26
N ILE A 18 2.80 -21.23 3.13
CA ILE A 18 2.04 -21.94 2.08
C ILE A 18 2.99 -22.72 1.17
N LEU A 19 4.10 -22.08 0.78
CA LEU A 19 5.15 -22.66 -0.05
C LEU A 19 6.51 -22.56 0.67
N PRO A 20 6.81 -23.52 1.57
CA PRO A 20 8.13 -23.69 2.18
C PRO A 20 9.27 -23.90 1.16
N SER A 21 10.51 -23.68 1.58
CA SER A 21 11.74 -23.79 0.77
C SER A 21 11.87 -25.13 0.01
N GLU A 22 11.39 -26.23 0.60
CA GLU A 22 11.41 -27.58 0.01
C GLU A 22 10.62 -27.70 -1.31
N PHE A 23 9.73 -26.76 -1.61
CA PHE A 23 8.94 -26.75 -2.86
C PHE A 23 9.66 -26.08 -4.03
N PHE A 24 10.79 -25.44 -3.77
CA PHE A 24 11.60 -24.78 -4.78
C PHE A 24 12.70 -25.70 -5.34
N PHE A 25 12.85 -26.91 -4.79
CA PHE A 25 13.84 -27.93 -5.18
C PHE A 25 13.18 -29.31 -5.45
N PRO A 26 13.41 -29.96 -6.60
CA PRO A 26 14.05 -29.46 -7.82
C PRO A 26 13.13 -28.48 -8.59
N PRO A 27 13.68 -27.67 -9.52
CA PRO A 27 12.89 -26.77 -10.35
C PRO A 27 11.78 -27.56 -11.08
N GLY A 28 10.53 -27.15 -10.91
CA GLY A 28 9.40 -27.72 -11.65
C GLY A 28 8.59 -28.81 -10.95
N TYR A 29 8.85 -29.12 -9.67
CA TYR A 29 8.01 -30.05 -8.90
C TYR A 29 7.20 -29.33 -7.82
N TYR A 30 6.23 -28.53 -8.26
CA TYR A 30 5.30 -27.86 -7.34
C TYR A 30 4.27 -28.85 -6.77
N ARG A 31 4.60 -29.55 -5.68
CA ARG A 31 3.59 -30.25 -4.90
C ARG A 31 2.90 -29.24 -3.97
N PRO A 32 1.57 -29.11 -3.95
CA PRO A 32 0.92 -28.35 -2.89
C PRO A 32 1.20 -29.05 -1.56
N SER A 33 1.73 -28.34 -0.57
CA SER A 33 1.66 -28.82 0.80
C SER A 33 0.18 -28.89 1.19
N ASN A 34 -0.26 -29.99 1.80
CA ASN A 34 -1.60 -30.12 2.39
C ASN A 34 -1.72 -29.26 3.68
N ILE A 35 -1.07 -28.10 3.74
CA ILE A 35 -1.26 -27.12 4.80
C ILE A 35 -2.58 -26.40 4.49
N ILE A 36 -3.67 -27.12 4.68
CA ILE A 36 -5.01 -26.57 4.70
C ILE A 36 -5.11 -25.82 6.03
N TYR A 37 -4.82 -24.51 5.99
CA TYR A 37 -5.32 -23.64 7.05
C TYR A 37 -6.84 -23.67 6.99
N ASN A 38 -7.45 -24.40 7.92
CA ASN A 38 -8.89 -24.35 8.14
C ASN A 38 -9.24 -23.02 8.80
N PHE A 39 -9.25 -21.95 8.00
CA PHE A 39 -9.88 -20.70 8.39
C PHE A 39 -11.38 -20.81 8.15
N TYR A 40 -12.13 -20.93 9.24
CA TYR A 40 -13.59 -20.82 9.20
C TYR A 40 -13.96 -19.41 9.67
N PRO A 41 -14.39 -18.52 8.78
CA PRO A 41 -14.89 -17.21 9.21
C PRO A 41 -16.04 -17.45 10.20
N LYS A 42 -16.00 -16.79 11.36
CA LYS A 42 -17.17 -16.76 12.25
C LYS A 42 -18.34 -16.19 11.46
N LYS A 43 -19.53 -16.77 11.66
CA LYS A 43 -20.77 -16.36 10.96
C LYS A 43 -20.92 -14.83 11.04
N GLY A 44 -21.04 -14.19 9.87
CA GLY A 44 -21.22 -12.74 9.75
C GLY A 44 -19.95 -11.89 9.60
N ILE A 45 -18.73 -12.46 9.67
CA ILE A 45 -17.48 -11.72 9.45
C ILE A 45 -16.86 -12.10 8.12
N GLN A 46 -16.78 -11.16 7.19
CA GLN A 46 -16.19 -11.36 5.86
C GLN A 46 -14.65 -11.28 5.92
N PRO A 47 -13.92 -12.30 5.41
CA PRO A 47 -12.46 -12.24 5.33
C PRO A 47 -11.98 -11.37 4.16
N PHE A 48 -11.05 -10.47 4.44
CA PHE A 48 -10.35 -9.64 3.47
C PHE A 48 -8.87 -10.03 3.47
N VAL A 49 -8.43 -10.77 2.46
CA VAL A 49 -7.17 -11.52 2.54
C VAL A 49 -6.10 -10.89 1.69
N THR A 50 -4.97 -10.53 2.32
CA THR A 50 -3.78 -10.00 1.63
C THR A 50 -2.78 -11.10 1.33
N LEU A 51 -2.39 -11.26 0.07
CA LEU A 51 -1.45 -12.29 -0.38
C LEU A 51 -0.01 -11.99 0.04
N VAL A 52 0.44 -10.74 -0.15
CA VAL A 52 1.77 -10.27 0.28
C VAL A 52 1.63 -9.03 1.15
N HIS A 53 2.14 -9.13 2.37
CA HIS A 53 2.20 -8.03 3.33
C HIS A 53 3.66 -7.87 3.80
N TYR A 54 4.46 -7.18 2.98
CA TYR A 54 5.93 -6.98 3.07
C TYR A 54 6.81 -8.24 2.95
N VAL A 55 6.42 -9.35 3.59
CA VAL A 55 7.29 -10.52 3.76
C VAL A 55 7.11 -11.54 2.63
N ILE A 56 8.22 -12.07 2.14
CA ILE A 56 8.32 -13.13 1.13
C ILE A 56 9.23 -14.27 1.63
N PRO A 57 9.23 -15.46 1.00
CA PRO A 57 10.18 -16.52 1.36
C PRO A 57 11.63 -16.10 1.10
N GLN A 58 12.52 -16.30 2.08
CA GLN A 58 13.96 -15.98 1.97
C GLN A 58 14.62 -16.70 0.78
N GLU A 59 14.18 -17.91 0.47
CA GLU A 59 14.64 -18.69 -0.69
C GLU A 59 14.55 -17.92 -2.02
N LEU A 60 13.53 -17.06 -2.21
CA LEU A 60 13.42 -16.27 -3.43
C LEU A 60 14.48 -15.16 -3.50
N GLU A 61 14.83 -14.59 -2.35
CA GLU A 61 15.91 -13.61 -2.23
C GLU A 61 17.26 -14.29 -2.52
N ASP A 62 17.51 -15.46 -1.95
CA ASP A 62 18.77 -16.18 -2.10
C ASP A 62 18.98 -16.68 -3.55
N ARG A 63 17.93 -17.17 -4.22
CA ARG A 63 18.03 -17.73 -5.57
C ARG A 63 18.24 -16.68 -6.66
N TYR A 64 17.52 -15.56 -6.58
CA TYR A 64 17.49 -14.59 -7.67
C TYR A 64 17.23 -13.14 -7.22
N ARG A 65 17.36 -12.83 -5.93
CA ARG A 65 17.10 -11.50 -5.34
C ARG A 65 15.65 -11.05 -5.47
N ALA A 66 14.73 -12.01 -5.39
CA ALA A 66 13.29 -11.79 -5.32
C ALA A 66 12.75 -10.69 -6.25
N TRP A 67 12.31 -9.56 -5.70
CA TRP A 67 11.69 -8.46 -6.43
C TRP A 67 12.64 -7.77 -7.43
N LEU A 68 13.95 -8.00 -7.35
CA LEU A 68 14.91 -7.51 -8.33
C LEU A 68 15.01 -8.39 -9.59
N SER A 69 14.27 -9.51 -9.65
CA SER A 69 14.24 -10.41 -10.81
C SER A 69 12.82 -10.58 -11.36
N PRO A 70 12.63 -10.59 -12.70
CA PRO A 70 11.34 -10.88 -13.31
C PRO A 70 10.84 -12.31 -13.02
N GLN A 71 11.71 -13.23 -12.57
CA GLN A 71 11.32 -14.59 -12.20
C GLN A 71 10.25 -14.62 -11.10
N ILE A 72 10.25 -13.65 -10.18
CA ILE A 72 9.28 -13.60 -9.08
C ILE A 72 7.82 -13.47 -9.55
N GLN A 73 7.60 -12.96 -10.76
CA GLN A 73 6.26 -12.76 -11.32
C GLN A 73 5.54 -14.10 -11.46
N GLU A 74 6.26 -15.13 -11.90
CA GLU A 74 5.70 -16.47 -12.06
C GLU A 74 5.54 -17.19 -10.72
N ASP A 75 6.52 -17.07 -9.81
CA ASP A 75 6.42 -17.65 -8.47
C ASP A 75 5.26 -17.04 -7.66
N PHE A 76 5.05 -15.72 -7.77
CA PHE A 76 3.90 -15.06 -7.15
C PHE A 76 2.58 -15.48 -7.80
N ARG A 77 2.53 -15.63 -9.13
CA ARG A 77 1.35 -16.16 -9.83
C ARG A 77 0.98 -17.55 -9.34
N TYR A 78 1.98 -18.43 -9.19
CA TYR A 78 1.78 -19.78 -8.67
C TYR A 78 1.29 -19.77 -7.22
N TYR A 79 1.92 -18.97 -6.36
CA TYR A 79 1.47 -18.79 -4.97
C TYR A 79 0.01 -18.31 -4.88
N ALA A 80 -0.34 -17.27 -5.65
CA ALA A 80 -1.70 -16.77 -5.72
C ALA A 80 -2.68 -17.85 -6.19
N GLN A 81 -2.29 -18.69 -7.17
CA GLN A 81 -3.09 -19.82 -7.63
C GLN A 81 -3.41 -20.81 -6.50
N VAL A 82 -2.42 -21.15 -5.68
CA VAL A 82 -2.60 -22.04 -4.52
C VAL A 82 -3.58 -21.41 -3.53
N CYS A 83 -3.43 -20.12 -3.22
CA CYS A 83 -4.36 -19.41 -2.34
C CYS A 83 -5.80 -19.38 -2.88
N PHE A 84 -6.00 -19.03 -4.15
CA PHE A 84 -7.34 -18.97 -4.76
C PHE A 84 -8.00 -20.34 -4.77
N ARG A 85 -7.26 -21.40 -5.10
CA ARG A 85 -7.77 -22.78 -5.09
C ARG A 85 -8.17 -23.24 -3.68
N SER A 86 -7.36 -22.90 -2.68
CA SER A 86 -7.54 -23.43 -1.32
C SER A 86 -8.56 -22.66 -0.49
N PHE A 87 -8.74 -21.36 -0.74
CA PHE A 87 -9.54 -20.49 0.15
C PHE A 87 -10.63 -19.69 -0.59
N GLY A 88 -10.65 -19.67 -1.91
CA GLY A 88 -11.58 -18.83 -2.68
C GLY A 88 -13.05 -19.25 -2.61
N ASP A 89 -13.33 -20.46 -2.10
CA ASP A 89 -14.67 -20.88 -1.71
C ASP A 89 -15.27 -19.95 -0.62
N ARG A 90 -14.43 -19.49 0.31
CA ARG A 90 -14.81 -18.65 1.47
C ARG A 90 -14.35 -17.20 1.38
N VAL A 91 -13.22 -16.93 0.72
CA VAL A 91 -12.65 -15.58 0.59
C VAL A 91 -13.24 -14.87 -0.61
N LYS A 92 -13.88 -13.71 -0.38
CA LYS A 92 -14.53 -12.91 -1.43
C LYS A 92 -13.85 -11.57 -1.70
N HIS A 93 -12.80 -11.25 -0.95
CA HIS A 93 -12.01 -10.06 -1.16
C HIS A 93 -10.52 -10.38 -1.05
N TRP A 94 -9.84 -10.28 -2.18
CA TRP A 94 -8.42 -10.54 -2.32
C TRP A 94 -7.66 -9.24 -2.48
N VAL A 95 -6.60 -9.07 -1.71
CA VAL A 95 -5.61 -8.00 -1.88
C VAL A 95 -4.32 -8.67 -2.33
N THR A 96 -3.81 -8.25 -3.48
CA THR A 96 -2.52 -8.77 -3.98
C THR A 96 -1.36 -8.33 -3.09
N PHE A 97 -1.18 -7.01 -2.93
CA PHE A 97 -0.12 -6.42 -2.13
C PHE A 97 -0.69 -5.42 -1.12
N ASN A 98 -0.13 -5.42 0.09
CA ASN A 98 -0.19 -4.30 1.01
C ASN A 98 0.98 -3.35 0.75
N GLU A 99 0.68 -2.07 0.51
CA GLU A 99 1.62 -0.96 0.47
C GLU A 99 2.91 -1.26 -0.31
N PRO A 100 2.84 -1.77 -1.56
CA PRO A 100 4.04 -2.04 -2.34
C PRO A 100 4.86 -0.75 -2.59
N ASN A 101 4.23 0.43 -2.56
CA ASN A 101 4.91 1.73 -2.60
C ASN A 101 5.83 1.94 -1.39
N VAL A 102 5.36 1.61 -0.19
CA VAL A 102 6.18 1.67 1.02
C VAL A 102 7.21 0.55 1.03
N ALA A 103 6.83 -0.67 0.62
CA ALA A 103 7.73 -1.82 0.57
C ALA A 103 8.92 -1.56 -0.36
N ALA A 104 8.69 -1.02 -1.57
CA ALA A 104 9.76 -0.69 -2.51
C ALA A 104 10.74 0.35 -1.92
N ILE A 105 10.23 1.40 -1.27
CA ILE A 105 11.04 2.45 -0.64
C ILE A 105 11.83 1.92 0.55
N ARG A 106 11.16 1.26 1.51
CA ARG A 106 11.80 0.80 2.75
C ARG A 106 12.82 -0.31 2.52
N SER A 107 12.61 -1.14 1.49
CA SER A 107 13.43 -2.33 1.25
C SER A 107 14.61 -2.07 0.31
N TYR A 108 14.44 -1.17 -0.66
CA TYR A 108 15.42 -0.93 -1.73
C TYR A 108 15.92 0.52 -1.84
N ARG A 109 15.34 1.48 -1.10
CA ARG A 109 15.82 2.88 -1.07
C ARG A 109 16.46 3.25 0.25
N SER A 110 15.72 3.17 1.36
CA SER A 110 16.24 3.48 2.69
C SER A 110 16.83 2.27 3.42
N GLY A 111 16.52 1.06 2.95
CA GLY A 111 17.02 -0.21 3.48
C GLY A 111 16.71 -0.46 4.95
N ILE A 112 15.65 0.17 5.48
CA ILE A 112 15.18 -0.02 6.87
C ILE A 112 14.34 -1.28 7.06
N SER A 113 13.89 -1.91 5.96
CA SER A 113 13.18 -3.19 5.95
C SER A 113 13.91 -4.21 5.11
N PRO A 114 13.79 -5.52 5.39
CA PRO A 114 14.40 -6.57 4.56
C PRO A 114 14.03 -6.44 3.07
N PRO A 115 14.96 -6.70 2.13
CA PRO A 115 16.31 -7.23 2.34
C PRO A 115 17.36 -6.16 2.71
N SER A 116 16.91 -4.96 3.10
CA SER A 116 17.76 -3.88 3.62
C SER A 116 18.84 -3.42 2.64
N ARG A 117 18.42 -3.11 1.41
CA ARG A 117 19.29 -2.64 0.34
C ARG A 117 19.18 -1.13 0.17
N CYS A 118 20.33 -0.45 0.12
CA CYS A 118 20.40 0.99 -0.10
C CYS A 118 21.82 1.44 -0.48
N SER A 119 21.92 2.60 -1.13
CA SER A 119 23.17 3.35 -1.31
C SER A 119 23.51 4.13 -0.05
N GLY A 120 24.81 4.37 0.21
CA GLY A 120 25.28 4.98 1.45
C GLY A 120 24.71 6.37 1.78
N SER A 121 24.28 7.14 0.77
CA SER A 121 23.64 8.46 0.97
C SER A 121 22.19 8.37 1.46
N PHE A 122 21.56 7.18 1.41
CA PHE A 122 20.16 6.97 1.81
C PHE A 122 20.01 6.13 3.07
N GLY A 123 21.05 5.39 3.47
CA GLY A 123 21.02 4.58 4.66
C GLY A 123 22.31 3.80 4.88
N ASN A 124 22.34 3.04 5.97
CA ASN A 124 23.47 2.18 6.32
C ASN A 124 23.15 0.74 5.90
N CYS A 125 23.47 0.41 4.65
CA CYS A 125 23.31 -0.92 4.05
C CYS A 125 24.63 -1.39 3.45
N SER A 126 24.88 -2.70 3.47
CA SER A 126 26.10 -3.28 2.91
C SER A 126 26.08 -3.38 1.38
N HIS A 127 24.88 -3.38 0.77
CA HIS A 127 24.69 -3.50 -0.67
C HIS A 127 23.39 -2.77 -1.08
N GLY A 128 23.26 -2.50 -2.38
CA GLY A 128 22.05 -1.94 -2.97
C GLY A 128 22.34 -0.76 -3.87
N ASP A 129 21.30 -0.34 -4.59
CA ASP A 129 21.32 0.90 -5.37
C ASP A 129 19.97 1.61 -5.23
N SER A 130 19.92 2.58 -4.32
CA SER A 130 18.74 3.39 -4.02
C SER A 130 18.23 4.19 -5.21
N GLU A 131 19.04 4.37 -6.26
CA GLU A 131 18.65 5.11 -7.44
C GLU A 131 17.96 4.26 -8.52
N THR A 132 18.08 2.92 -8.46
CA THR A 132 17.55 2.02 -9.49
C THR A 132 16.70 0.87 -8.93
N GLU A 133 17.16 0.20 -7.86
CA GLU A 133 16.52 -0.99 -7.30
C GLU A 133 15.06 -0.78 -6.88
N PRO A 134 14.65 0.36 -6.29
CA PRO A 134 13.23 0.61 -5.98
C PRO A 134 12.32 0.53 -7.21
N PHE A 135 12.80 0.99 -8.37
CA PHE A 135 12.04 1.02 -9.62
C PHE A 135 11.96 -0.37 -10.27
N ILE A 136 13.04 -1.15 -10.19
CA ILE A 136 13.04 -2.56 -10.62
C ILE A 136 12.08 -3.37 -9.75
N ALA A 137 12.17 -3.23 -8.42
CA ALA A 137 11.31 -3.93 -7.48
C ALA A 137 9.83 -3.59 -7.69
N ALA A 138 9.50 -2.31 -7.80
CA ALA A 138 8.13 -1.87 -8.05
C ALA A 138 7.60 -2.39 -9.40
N HIS A 139 8.41 -2.40 -10.45
CA HIS A 139 8.02 -2.93 -11.75
C HIS A 139 7.63 -4.40 -11.67
N ASN A 140 8.45 -5.23 -11.00
CA ASN A 140 8.15 -6.64 -10.79
C ASN A 140 6.93 -6.85 -9.88
N MET A 141 6.73 -6.03 -8.85
CA MET A 141 5.52 -6.08 -8.01
C MET A 141 4.26 -5.75 -8.82
N ILE A 142 4.30 -4.73 -9.69
CA ILE A 142 3.17 -4.36 -10.56
C ILE A 142 2.85 -5.48 -11.56
N LEU A 143 3.85 -6.09 -12.18
CA LEU A 143 3.63 -7.21 -13.12
C LEU A 143 3.18 -8.49 -12.40
N SER A 144 3.66 -8.74 -11.19
CA SER A 144 3.19 -9.83 -10.33
C SER A 144 1.71 -9.64 -9.94
N HIS A 145 1.33 -8.42 -9.58
CA HIS A 145 -0.07 -8.03 -9.37
C HIS A 145 -0.89 -8.36 -10.63
N ALA A 146 -0.41 -7.94 -11.79
CA ALA A 146 -1.11 -8.16 -13.05
C ALA A 146 -1.31 -9.65 -13.37
N ALA A 147 -0.29 -10.47 -13.13
CA ALA A 147 -0.33 -11.91 -13.32
C ALA A 147 -1.38 -12.58 -12.41
N ALA A 148 -1.42 -12.20 -11.12
CA ALA A 148 -2.38 -12.75 -10.16
C ALA A 148 -3.82 -12.32 -10.45
N VAL A 149 -4.06 -11.05 -10.78
CA VAL A 149 -5.39 -10.56 -11.15
C VAL A 149 -5.87 -11.23 -12.43
N ASN A 150 -5.02 -11.31 -13.47
CA ASN A 150 -5.38 -11.99 -14.71
C ASN A 150 -5.75 -13.46 -14.46
N LEU A 151 -4.98 -14.17 -13.65
CA LEU A 151 -5.27 -15.55 -13.25
C LEU A 151 -6.62 -15.64 -12.51
N TYR A 152 -6.86 -14.78 -11.52
CA TYR A 152 -8.09 -14.79 -10.74
C TYR A 152 -9.31 -14.56 -11.64
N ARG A 153 -9.29 -13.52 -12.47
CA ARG A 153 -10.39 -13.16 -13.37
C ARG A 153 -10.70 -14.27 -14.37
N THR A 154 -9.67 -14.87 -14.97
CA THR A 154 -9.84 -15.86 -16.05
C THR A 154 -10.23 -17.24 -15.55
N LYS A 155 -9.85 -17.62 -14.32
CA LYS A 155 -9.99 -18.99 -13.83
C LYS A 155 -10.88 -19.15 -12.60
N TYR A 156 -11.01 -18.14 -11.75
CA TYR A 156 -11.60 -18.29 -10.42
C TYR A 156 -12.79 -17.36 -10.17
N GLN A 157 -12.75 -16.13 -10.67
CA GLN A 157 -13.71 -15.08 -10.29
C GLN A 157 -15.17 -15.44 -10.61
N LYS A 158 -15.43 -16.06 -11.77
CA LYS A 158 -16.79 -16.45 -12.17
C LYS A 158 -17.41 -17.48 -11.22
N GLU A 159 -16.63 -18.46 -10.76
CA GLU A 159 -17.10 -19.53 -9.89
C GLU A 159 -17.11 -19.11 -8.42
N GLN A 160 -16.09 -18.35 -8.01
CA GLN A 160 -15.89 -17.96 -6.61
C GLN A 160 -16.67 -16.70 -6.23
N GLY A 161 -17.03 -15.84 -7.19
CA GLY A 161 -17.81 -14.64 -6.94
C GLY A 161 -17.13 -13.61 -6.03
N GLY A 162 -15.79 -13.60 -5.96
CA GLY A 162 -15.03 -12.63 -5.19
C GLY A 162 -14.47 -11.48 -6.04
N SER A 163 -13.88 -10.49 -5.37
CA SER A 163 -13.21 -9.32 -5.93
C SER A 163 -11.71 -9.37 -5.64
N ILE A 164 -10.90 -8.72 -6.48
CA ILE A 164 -9.46 -8.60 -6.29
C ILE A 164 -8.98 -7.16 -6.52
N GLY A 165 -8.13 -6.69 -5.60
CA GLY A 165 -7.63 -5.32 -5.60
C GLY A 165 -6.18 -5.19 -5.12
N LEU A 166 -5.80 -3.93 -4.91
CA LEU A 166 -4.49 -3.50 -4.45
C LEU A 166 -4.66 -2.52 -3.29
N VAL A 167 -3.84 -2.64 -2.24
CA VAL A 167 -3.84 -1.72 -1.10
C VAL A 167 -2.59 -0.85 -1.13
N LEU A 168 -2.75 0.46 -1.02
CA LEU A 168 -1.64 1.41 -1.04
C LEU A 168 -1.66 2.32 0.19
N ASN A 169 -0.46 2.69 0.64
CA ASN A 169 -0.32 3.80 1.57
C ASN A 169 -0.59 5.08 0.80
N ALA A 170 -1.54 5.87 1.28
CA ALA A 170 -2.01 7.07 0.62
C ALA A 170 -1.76 8.25 1.56
N LEU A 171 -0.64 8.93 1.35
CA LEU A 171 -0.37 10.22 1.99
C LEU A 171 -1.08 11.32 1.20
N TRP A 172 -1.66 12.28 1.90
CA TRP A 172 -2.04 13.55 1.30
C TRP A 172 -0.91 14.57 1.47
N TYR A 173 -0.80 15.49 0.51
CA TYR A 173 0.18 16.56 0.54
C TYR A 173 -0.49 17.90 0.33
N GLU A 174 -0.22 18.84 1.23
CA GLU A 174 -0.55 20.25 1.06
C GLU A 174 0.66 21.00 0.47
N PRO A 175 0.47 21.98 -0.42
CA PRO A 175 1.61 22.78 -0.90
C PRO A 175 2.13 23.68 0.23
N ILE A 176 3.46 23.85 0.33
CA ILE A 176 4.06 24.69 1.38
C ILE A 176 3.73 26.18 1.18
N SER A 177 3.46 26.62 -0.06
CA SER A 177 3.01 27.96 -0.42
C SER A 177 1.99 27.93 -1.56
N ASP A 178 1.40 29.07 -1.90
CA ASP A 178 0.44 29.19 -3.01
C ASP A 178 1.11 29.27 -4.39
N SER A 179 2.45 29.12 -4.46
CA SER A 179 3.20 29.11 -5.72
C SER A 179 2.79 27.93 -6.62
N ILE A 180 2.89 28.13 -7.93
CA ILE A 180 2.60 27.07 -8.91
C ILE A 180 3.63 25.94 -8.74
N GLU A 181 4.87 26.27 -8.41
CA GLU A 181 5.95 25.33 -8.19
C GLU A 181 5.62 24.35 -7.06
N ASP A 182 5.12 24.84 -5.92
CA ASP A 182 4.75 24.01 -4.77
C ASP A 182 3.47 23.21 -5.02
N GLN A 183 2.50 23.75 -5.77
CA GLN A 183 1.34 22.99 -6.23
C GLN A 183 1.76 21.84 -7.15
N LEU A 184 2.69 22.07 -8.07
CA LEU A 184 3.27 21.01 -8.92
C LEU A 184 4.13 20.04 -8.10
N ALA A 185 4.72 20.47 -6.98
CA ALA A 185 5.42 19.57 -6.06
C ALA A 185 4.47 18.56 -5.42
N VAL A 186 3.22 18.94 -5.12
CA VAL A 186 2.18 18.01 -4.67
C VAL A 186 1.89 16.95 -5.73
N GLU A 187 1.76 17.33 -7.01
CA GLU A 187 1.57 16.36 -8.11
C GLU A 187 2.73 15.37 -8.17
N ARG A 188 3.97 15.85 -8.05
CA ARG A 188 5.17 15.00 -8.05
C ARG A 188 5.25 14.10 -6.81
N ALA A 189 4.92 14.60 -5.63
CA ALA A 189 4.90 13.79 -4.40
C ALA A 189 3.89 12.63 -4.51
N LEU A 190 2.68 12.90 -5.03
CA LEU A 190 1.68 11.86 -5.31
C LEU A 190 2.15 10.90 -6.41
N ALA A 191 2.79 11.42 -7.47
CA ALA A 191 3.37 10.64 -8.57
C ALA A 191 4.41 9.62 -8.09
N PHE A 192 5.32 10.04 -7.21
CA PHE A 192 6.42 9.22 -6.69
C PHE A 192 6.04 8.35 -5.49
N PHE A 193 4.76 8.36 -5.07
CA PHE A 193 4.29 7.58 -3.93
C PHE A 193 3.11 6.66 -4.30
N MET A 194 1.87 7.16 -4.29
CA MET A 194 0.69 6.33 -4.52
C MET A 194 0.44 6.08 -6.01
N ASN A 195 0.50 7.13 -6.84
CA ASN A 195 0.21 7.03 -8.27
C ASN A 195 1.23 6.16 -8.99
N TRP A 196 2.45 6.03 -8.44
CA TRP A 196 3.48 5.13 -8.94
C TRP A 196 2.98 3.70 -9.18
N PHE A 197 2.01 3.23 -8.37
CA PHE A 197 1.39 1.91 -8.52
C PHE A 197 -0.01 1.96 -9.16
N LEU A 198 -0.82 2.96 -8.85
CA LEU A 198 -2.19 3.06 -9.41
C LEU A 198 -2.21 3.42 -10.90
N ASP A 199 -1.36 4.35 -11.35
CA ASP A 199 -1.32 4.72 -12.76
C ASP A 199 -0.97 3.49 -13.65
N PRO A 200 0.04 2.66 -13.31
CA PRO A 200 0.26 1.41 -14.00
C PRO A 200 -0.92 0.44 -13.90
N ALA A 201 -1.48 0.23 -12.71
CA ALA A 201 -2.56 -0.74 -12.51
C ALA A 201 -3.86 -0.40 -13.28
N ILE A 202 -4.13 0.88 -13.53
CA ILE A 202 -5.37 1.36 -14.16
C ILE A 202 -5.13 1.83 -15.60
N PHE A 203 -4.08 2.61 -15.85
CA PHE A 203 -3.78 3.19 -17.17
C PHE A 203 -2.71 2.42 -17.95
N GLY A 204 -2.02 1.46 -17.33
CA GLY A 204 -0.97 0.66 -17.96
C GLY A 204 0.29 1.45 -18.30
N ARG A 205 0.55 2.54 -17.57
CA ARG A 205 1.74 3.41 -17.76
C ARG A 205 2.09 4.09 -16.44
N TYR A 206 3.38 4.39 -16.24
CA TYR A 206 3.81 5.21 -15.12
C TYR A 206 3.36 6.69 -15.22
N PRO A 207 3.26 7.40 -14.08
CA PRO A 207 2.97 8.83 -14.06
C PRO A 207 3.88 9.64 -14.98
N LYS A 208 3.37 10.76 -15.53
CA LYS A 208 4.13 11.60 -16.47
C LYS A 208 5.37 12.21 -15.80
N GLU A 209 5.24 12.60 -14.54
CA GLU A 209 6.24 13.23 -13.70
C GLU A 209 7.42 12.27 -13.51
N MET A 210 7.12 11.00 -13.17
CA MET A 210 8.15 9.97 -13.01
C MET A 210 8.92 9.74 -14.31
N ARG A 211 8.23 9.60 -15.45
CA ARG A 211 8.89 9.39 -16.74
C ARG A 211 9.78 10.57 -17.13
N GLN A 212 9.32 11.79 -16.92
CA GLN A 212 10.08 13.01 -17.24
C GLN A 212 11.32 13.16 -16.37
N ILE A 213 11.22 12.87 -15.07
CA ILE A 213 12.32 13.07 -14.12
C ILE A 213 13.32 11.92 -14.18
N LEU A 214 12.85 10.67 -14.19
CA LEU A 214 13.71 9.50 -14.08
C LEU A 214 14.34 9.08 -15.42
N GLY A 215 13.66 9.33 -16.54
CA GLY A 215 14.10 8.86 -17.84
C GLY A 215 14.37 7.35 -17.83
N SER A 216 15.56 6.95 -18.30
CA SER A 216 15.97 5.54 -18.41
C SER A 216 16.14 4.80 -17.09
N LYS A 217 16.16 5.49 -15.93
CA LYS A 217 16.16 4.83 -14.61
C LYS A 217 14.82 4.17 -14.27
N LEU A 218 13.73 4.59 -14.93
CA LEU A 218 12.42 3.99 -14.76
C LEU A 218 12.23 2.89 -15.82
N PRO A 219 11.94 1.63 -15.43
CA PRO A 219 11.64 0.58 -16.39
C PRO A 219 10.45 0.94 -17.30
N GLU A 220 10.41 0.39 -18.49
CA GLU A 220 9.30 0.57 -19.43
C GLU A 220 8.44 -0.68 -19.50
N PHE A 221 7.12 -0.50 -19.53
CA PHE A 221 6.20 -1.59 -19.88
C PHE A 221 6.22 -1.81 -21.38
N SER A 222 6.37 -3.06 -21.80
CA SER A 222 6.13 -3.46 -23.18
C SER A 222 4.68 -3.16 -23.59
N SER A 223 4.43 -3.13 -24.90
CA SER A 223 3.07 -2.94 -25.43
C SER A 223 2.09 -4.01 -24.93
N TYR A 224 2.59 -5.24 -24.68
CA TYR A 224 1.80 -6.33 -24.13
C TYR A 224 1.44 -6.08 -22.66
N GLU A 225 2.42 -5.78 -21.82
CA GLU A 225 2.21 -5.52 -20.38
C GLU A 225 1.28 -4.32 -20.16
N SER A 226 1.51 -3.23 -20.92
CA SER A 226 0.67 -2.04 -20.87
C SER A 226 -0.79 -2.33 -21.23
N ARG A 227 -1.03 -3.16 -22.26
CA ARG A 227 -2.39 -3.62 -22.63
C ARG A 227 -2.98 -4.54 -21.56
N LEU A 228 -2.17 -5.45 -21.01
CA LEU A 228 -2.60 -6.37 -19.96
C LEU A 228 -3.10 -5.60 -18.74
N LEU A 229 -2.30 -4.66 -18.23
CA LEU A 229 -2.61 -3.82 -17.08
C LEU A 229 -3.93 -3.05 -17.26
N ARG A 230 -4.11 -2.34 -18.38
CA ARG A 230 -5.38 -1.65 -18.68
C ARG A 230 -6.58 -2.59 -18.72
N ARG A 231 -6.40 -3.79 -19.28
CA ARG A 231 -7.49 -4.75 -19.46
C ARG A 231 -7.93 -5.38 -18.14
N ILE A 232 -6.99 -5.65 -17.23
CA ILE A 232 -7.33 -6.31 -15.96
C ILE A 232 -7.94 -5.34 -14.95
N GLY A 233 -7.51 -4.08 -14.94
CA GLY A 233 -7.94 -3.06 -13.99
C GLY A 233 -7.92 -3.54 -12.53
N LEU A 234 -8.75 -2.91 -11.69
CA LEU A 234 -8.95 -3.26 -10.29
C LEU A 234 -10.46 -3.41 -10.04
N ASP A 235 -10.86 -4.39 -9.22
CA ASP A 235 -12.24 -4.42 -8.71
C ASP A 235 -12.45 -3.39 -7.58
N PHE A 236 -11.39 -3.08 -6.84
CA PHE A 236 -11.37 -2.04 -5.81
C PHE A 236 -9.95 -1.53 -5.53
N ILE A 237 -9.87 -0.34 -4.92
CA ILE A 237 -8.65 0.27 -4.37
C ILE A 237 -8.74 0.24 -2.85
N GLY A 238 -7.73 -0.33 -2.19
CA GLY A 238 -7.58 -0.23 -0.74
C GLY A 238 -6.68 0.94 -0.36
N ILE A 239 -7.11 1.72 0.63
CA ILE A 239 -6.46 2.95 1.07
C ILE A 239 -6.00 2.78 2.51
N ASN A 240 -4.69 2.87 2.71
CA ASN A 240 -4.09 3.01 4.03
C ASN A 240 -3.71 4.47 4.24
N GLN A 241 -4.50 5.20 5.02
CA GLN A 241 -4.31 6.63 5.25
C GLN A 241 -4.16 6.85 6.76
N TYR A 242 -3.08 7.54 7.13
CA TYR A 242 -2.80 7.86 8.54
C TYR A 242 -2.60 9.34 8.79
N THR A 243 -2.00 10.04 7.83
CA THR A 243 -1.46 11.39 8.01
C THR A 243 -1.21 12.09 6.67
N SER A 244 -0.76 13.34 6.74
CA SER A 244 -0.45 14.21 5.61
C SER A 244 0.85 14.96 5.86
N PHE A 245 1.42 15.53 4.81
CA PHE A 245 2.63 16.37 4.91
C PHE A 245 2.49 17.62 4.03
N TYR A 246 3.38 18.59 4.22
CA TYR A 246 3.59 19.62 3.22
C TYR A 246 4.55 19.13 2.13
N ALA A 247 4.36 19.60 0.90
CA ALA A 247 5.29 19.43 -0.21
C ALA A 247 5.88 20.78 -0.64
N LYS A 248 7.20 20.83 -0.79
CA LYS A 248 7.95 21.97 -1.32
C LYS A 248 8.66 21.59 -2.61
N ASP A 249 8.66 22.49 -3.57
CA ASP A 249 9.39 22.31 -4.82
C ASP A 249 10.92 22.26 -4.59
N CYS A 250 11.57 21.32 -5.28
CA CYS A 250 13.02 21.20 -5.38
C CYS A 250 13.50 21.09 -6.82
N LEU A 251 12.61 21.32 -7.79
CA LEU A 251 12.95 21.24 -9.21
C LEU A 251 13.37 22.62 -9.75
N PHE A 252 12.69 23.67 -9.31
CA PHE A 252 12.94 25.06 -9.72
C PHE A 252 13.32 25.97 -8.55
N SER A 253 13.14 25.50 -7.32
CA SER A 253 13.39 26.24 -6.09
C SER A 253 14.61 25.73 -5.32
N SER A 254 15.18 26.59 -4.47
CA SER A 254 16.23 26.17 -3.54
C SER A 254 15.66 25.20 -2.51
N CYS A 255 16.35 24.07 -2.36
CA CYS A 255 15.86 22.95 -1.58
C CYS A 255 16.92 22.39 -0.65
N GLU A 256 16.49 22.10 0.57
CA GLU A 256 17.29 21.46 1.58
C GLU A 256 17.33 19.95 1.36
N GLN A 257 18.30 19.27 1.98
CA GLN A 257 18.30 17.82 1.98
C GLN A 257 17.19 17.31 2.90
N GLY A 258 16.47 16.29 2.45
CA GLY A 258 15.43 15.64 3.23
C GLY A 258 14.60 14.67 2.41
N PRO A 259 13.65 13.96 3.04
CA PRO A 259 12.75 13.04 2.33
C PRO A 259 12.02 13.76 1.20
N GLY A 260 12.00 13.17 0.00
CA GLY A 260 11.37 13.80 -1.16
C GLY A 260 12.28 14.73 -1.99
N ALA A 261 13.39 15.21 -1.42
CA ALA A 261 14.26 16.17 -2.09
C ALA A 261 15.11 15.57 -3.21
N SER A 262 15.30 14.25 -3.26
CA SER A 262 16.13 13.62 -4.30
C SER A 262 15.40 13.50 -5.64
N LYS A 263 16.18 13.40 -6.72
CA LYS A 263 15.67 13.10 -8.08
C LYS A 263 14.79 11.84 -8.10
N THR A 264 15.16 10.82 -7.32
CA THR A 264 14.43 9.55 -7.25
C THR A 264 13.19 9.57 -6.36
N GLU A 265 12.94 10.69 -5.69
CA GLU A 265 11.75 10.92 -4.88
C GLU A 265 10.87 12.06 -5.45
N GLY A 266 11.20 12.54 -6.66
CA GLY A 266 10.38 13.50 -7.40
C GLY A 266 10.73 14.96 -7.17
N LEU A 267 11.83 15.27 -6.48
CA LEU A 267 12.24 16.66 -6.19
C LEU A 267 11.08 17.45 -5.55
N ALA A 268 10.39 16.82 -4.59
CA ALA A 268 9.26 17.36 -3.86
C ALA A 268 9.50 17.10 -2.37
N LEU A 269 10.20 18.03 -1.71
CA LEU A 269 10.61 17.89 -0.33
C LEU A 269 9.39 17.79 0.58
N ARG A 270 9.36 16.73 1.38
CA ARG A 270 8.31 16.44 2.35
C ARG A 270 8.63 17.11 3.67
N LEU A 271 7.73 17.94 4.16
CA LEU A 271 7.87 18.69 5.40
C LEU A 271 6.70 18.42 6.34
N GLU A 272 6.99 18.40 7.64
CA GLU A 272 5.98 18.23 8.69
C GLU A 272 5.40 19.58 9.15
N GLN A 273 6.12 20.66 8.86
CA GLN A 273 5.83 22.01 9.34
C GLN A 273 5.83 23.06 8.23
N LYS A 274 5.02 24.09 8.44
CA LYS A 274 5.00 25.35 7.68
C LYS A 274 5.14 26.51 8.67
N ASN A 275 6.18 27.32 8.53
CA ASN A 275 6.45 28.47 9.42
C ASN A 275 6.49 28.09 10.93
N GLY A 276 7.04 26.93 11.25
CA GLY A 276 7.13 26.42 12.63
C GLY A 276 5.87 25.73 13.17
N SER A 277 4.78 25.70 12.41
CA SER A 277 3.54 25.01 12.76
C SER A 277 3.43 23.66 12.06
N TYR A 278 3.16 22.59 12.80
CA TYR A 278 2.90 21.27 12.23
C TYR A 278 1.63 21.28 11.37
N ILE A 279 1.60 20.42 10.35
CA ILE A 279 0.41 20.21 9.50
C ILE A 279 -0.82 19.76 10.29
N GLY A 280 -0.60 18.98 11.35
CA GLY A 280 -1.64 18.49 12.23
C GLY A 280 -1.10 18.20 13.63
N THR A 281 -1.97 17.72 14.52
CA THR A 281 -1.58 17.45 15.91
C THR A 281 -0.61 16.26 15.98
N PRO A 282 0.60 16.40 16.56
CA PRO A 282 1.53 15.29 16.72
C PRO A 282 0.96 14.16 17.59
N THR A 283 1.41 12.94 17.36
CA THR A 283 0.98 11.75 18.13
C THR A 283 2.13 11.14 18.92
N GLY A 284 1.89 9.99 19.58
CA GLY A 284 2.96 9.23 20.23
C GLY A 284 3.92 8.54 19.25
N VAL A 285 3.64 8.64 17.94
CA VAL A 285 4.45 8.10 16.84
C VAL A 285 4.93 9.27 15.98
N ASP A 286 6.24 9.47 15.93
CA ASP A 286 6.90 10.68 15.39
C ASP A 286 6.53 11.00 13.93
N TRP A 287 6.12 9.99 13.15
CA TRP A 287 5.76 10.17 11.74
C TRP A 287 4.26 10.38 11.50
N ILE A 288 3.41 10.30 12.53
CA ILE A 288 1.95 10.47 12.41
C ILE A 288 1.52 11.80 13.02
N PHE A 289 0.89 12.63 12.18
CA PHE A 289 0.19 13.86 12.55
C PHE A 289 -1.32 13.69 12.27
N VAL A 290 -2.16 14.07 13.23
CA VAL A 290 -3.63 14.01 13.10
C VAL A 290 -4.09 15.14 12.18
N TYR A 291 -4.46 14.79 10.95
CA TYR A 291 -4.96 15.71 9.92
C TYR A 291 -6.12 15.10 9.11
N PRO A 292 -7.34 15.06 9.68
CA PRO A 292 -8.49 14.38 9.07
C PRO A 292 -8.87 14.91 7.68
N GLN A 293 -8.67 16.21 7.43
CA GLN A 293 -8.89 16.81 6.11
C GLN A 293 -8.10 16.11 4.99
N GLY A 294 -6.92 15.56 5.31
CA GLY A 294 -6.14 14.78 4.37
C GLY A 294 -6.83 13.49 3.91
N MET A 295 -7.69 12.90 4.74
CA MET A 295 -8.51 11.74 4.36
C MET A 295 -9.58 12.14 3.34
N GLU A 296 -10.28 13.25 3.57
CA GLU A 296 -11.27 13.78 2.63
C GLU A 296 -10.60 14.10 1.27
N ASN A 297 -9.47 14.79 1.31
CA ASN A 297 -8.76 15.22 0.12
C ASN A 297 -8.22 14.03 -0.69
N ILE A 298 -7.59 13.04 -0.05
CA ILE A 298 -7.05 11.88 -0.78
C ILE A 298 -8.15 10.98 -1.36
N VAL A 299 -9.26 10.79 -0.66
CA VAL A 299 -10.41 10.01 -1.17
C VAL A 299 -11.04 10.73 -2.36
N THR A 300 -11.21 12.05 -2.28
CA THR A 300 -11.74 12.88 -3.37
C THR A 300 -10.80 12.83 -4.58
N TYR A 301 -9.49 12.99 -4.36
CA TYR A 301 -8.48 12.89 -5.40
C TYR A 301 -8.50 11.54 -6.13
N ILE A 302 -8.52 10.43 -5.38
CA ILE A 302 -8.55 9.08 -5.97
C ILE A 302 -9.83 8.88 -6.76
N LYS A 303 -10.98 9.30 -6.21
CA LYS A 303 -12.27 9.24 -6.90
C LYS A 303 -12.23 9.94 -8.25
N GLU A 304 -11.77 11.18 -8.28
CA GLU A 304 -11.76 12.01 -9.49
C GLU A 304 -10.76 11.47 -10.52
N ARG A 305 -9.55 11.11 -10.08
CA ARG A 305 -8.48 10.64 -10.98
C ARG A 305 -8.78 9.27 -11.58
N TYR A 306 -9.34 8.35 -10.79
CA TYR A 306 -9.48 6.95 -11.16
C TYR A 306 -10.93 6.55 -11.43
N ASN A 307 -11.75 7.49 -11.90
CA ASN A 307 -13.12 7.25 -12.35
C ASN A 307 -13.99 6.51 -11.33
N ASN A 308 -13.82 6.85 -10.05
CA ASN A 308 -14.61 6.33 -8.94
C ASN A 308 -14.63 4.79 -8.85
N VAL A 309 -13.49 4.13 -9.11
CA VAL A 309 -13.30 2.71 -8.77
C VAL A 309 -13.65 2.50 -7.28
N PRO A 310 -14.35 1.41 -6.89
CA PRO A 310 -14.73 1.17 -5.50
C PRO A 310 -13.53 1.26 -4.55
N MET A 311 -13.71 1.91 -3.39
CA MET A 311 -12.64 2.15 -2.43
C MET A 311 -12.97 1.54 -1.06
N TYR A 312 -11.94 1.03 -0.38
CA TYR A 312 -12.02 0.60 1.01
C TYR A 312 -10.92 1.28 1.80
N ILE A 313 -11.27 1.87 2.96
CA ILE A 313 -10.25 2.26 3.93
C ILE A 313 -9.79 0.98 4.62
N THR A 314 -8.58 0.54 4.27
CA THR A 314 -8.01 -0.75 4.68
C THR A 314 -7.05 -0.66 5.84
N GLU A 315 -6.49 0.52 6.11
CA GLU A 315 -5.82 0.85 7.37
C GLU A 315 -6.01 2.35 7.69
N ASN A 316 -6.29 2.65 8.95
CA ASN A 316 -6.30 3.98 9.55
C ASN A 316 -6.17 3.78 11.06
N GLY A 317 -5.40 4.61 11.74
CA GLY A 317 -5.20 4.39 13.16
C GLY A 317 -4.27 5.36 13.86
N PHE A 318 -4.38 5.35 15.18
CA PHE A 318 -3.65 6.23 16.09
C PHE A 318 -2.69 5.43 16.95
N GLY A 319 -1.41 5.79 16.88
CA GLY A 319 -0.35 5.21 17.68
C GLY A 319 -0.18 5.95 19.00
N GLN A 320 -0.15 5.21 20.11
CA GLN A 320 0.19 5.77 21.41
C GLN A 320 1.21 4.89 22.14
N THR A 321 2.09 5.54 22.90
CA THR A 321 3.21 4.91 23.61
C THR A 321 3.06 4.99 25.14
N GLN A 322 2.01 5.66 25.63
CA GLN A 322 1.70 5.85 27.06
C GLN A 322 0.18 5.74 27.27
N ASP A 323 -0.23 5.42 28.51
CA ASP A 323 -1.64 5.28 28.95
C ASP A 323 -2.52 4.41 28.02
N LEU A 324 -2.13 3.14 27.91
CA LEU A 324 -2.64 2.22 26.89
C LEU A 324 -4.11 1.78 27.06
N LEU A 325 -4.68 2.00 28.26
CA LEU A 325 -6.04 1.62 28.62
C LEU A 325 -7.04 2.78 28.46
N ASN A 326 -6.62 4.02 28.72
CA ASN A 326 -7.47 5.21 28.62
C ASN A 326 -7.28 5.94 27.28
N ASP A 327 -7.68 5.29 26.20
CA ASP A 327 -7.33 5.69 24.84
C ASP A 327 -8.30 6.70 24.19
N VAL A 328 -8.61 7.78 24.92
CA VAL A 328 -9.54 8.84 24.47
C VAL A 328 -9.02 9.49 23.19
N LYS A 329 -7.71 9.68 23.07
CA LYS A 329 -7.09 10.29 21.88
C LYS A 329 -7.32 9.46 20.62
N ARG A 330 -7.28 8.12 20.71
CA ARG A 330 -7.66 7.26 19.58
C ARG A 330 -9.14 7.37 19.26
N VAL A 331 -10.02 7.46 20.26
CA VAL A 331 -11.46 7.67 20.01
C VAL A 331 -11.70 8.97 19.24
N ASP A 332 -11.09 10.06 19.68
CA ASP A 332 -11.20 11.37 19.02
C ASP A 332 -10.62 11.35 17.60
N TYR A 333 -9.45 10.72 17.41
CA TYR A 333 -8.86 10.49 16.09
C TYR A 333 -9.85 9.75 15.19
N MET A 334 -10.35 8.60 15.63
CA MET A 334 -11.24 7.75 14.85
C MET A 334 -12.53 8.48 14.46
N ASN A 335 -13.14 9.23 15.39
CA ASN A 335 -14.33 10.04 15.11
C ASN A 335 -14.04 11.10 14.05
N SER A 336 -12.96 11.87 14.21
CA SER A 336 -12.62 12.94 13.26
C SER A 336 -12.34 12.44 11.84
N TYR A 337 -11.69 11.27 11.69
CA TYR A 337 -11.44 10.66 10.39
C TYR A 337 -12.70 10.02 9.78
N LEU A 338 -13.62 9.53 10.61
CA LEU A 338 -14.94 9.08 10.16
C LEU A 338 -15.80 10.24 9.65
N ASP A 339 -15.79 11.38 10.33
CA ASP A 339 -16.49 12.59 9.89
C ASP A 339 -15.94 13.11 8.56
N ALA A 340 -14.61 13.09 8.38
CA ALA A 340 -13.97 13.45 7.11
C ALA A 340 -14.36 12.49 5.97
N LEU A 341 -14.46 11.18 6.24
CA LEU A 341 -14.95 10.20 5.27
C LEU A 341 -16.42 10.42 4.92
N GLU A 342 -17.26 10.72 5.92
CA GLU A 342 -18.68 11.04 5.68
C GLU A 342 -18.82 12.26 4.77
N THR A 343 -18.00 13.29 4.99
CA THR A 343 -17.96 14.49 4.14
C THR A 343 -17.58 14.14 2.71
N ALA A 344 -16.51 13.36 2.50
CA ALA A 344 -16.09 12.91 1.16
C ALA A 344 -17.19 12.11 0.43
N VAL A 345 -17.92 11.25 1.17
CA VAL A 345 -19.06 10.49 0.63
C VAL A 345 -20.26 11.40 0.35
N GLY A 346 -20.53 12.39 1.21
CA GLY A 346 -21.61 13.37 1.04
C GLY A 346 -21.41 14.23 -0.21
N LEU A 347 -20.20 14.77 -0.41
CA LEU A 347 -19.82 15.47 -1.63
C LEU A 347 -20.00 14.59 -2.87
N ALA A 348 -19.73 13.29 -2.76
CA ALA A 348 -19.95 12.37 -3.85
C ALA A 348 -21.42 12.21 -4.25
N LYS A 349 -22.34 12.16 -3.29
CA LYS A 349 -23.78 12.04 -3.57
C LYS A 349 -24.37 13.29 -4.27
N ASN A 350 -23.79 14.47 -4.04
CA ASN A 350 -24.29 15.74 -4.59
C ASN A 350 -23.85 16.02 -6.04
N MET A 351 -22.89 15.26 -6.58
CA MET A 351 -22.46 15.34 -7.98
C MET A 351 -23.18 14.26 -8.81
N ASN A 352 -24.34 14.63 -9.40
CA ASN A 352 -25.33 13.84 -10.17
C ASN A 352 -24.85 12.65 -11.05
N HIS A 353 -24.34 11.58 -10.44
CA HIS A 353 -24.23 10.24 -11.05
C HIS A 353 -24.00 9.18 -9.96
N PHE A 354 -25.04 8.72 -9.27
CA PHE A 354 -24.87 7.60 -8.34
C PHE A 354 -26.00 6.58 -8.39
N ASP A 355 -25.62 5.41 -8.90
CA ASP A 355 -26.25 4.14 -8.59
C ASP A 355 -25.99 3.82 -7.10
N LYS A 356 -27.01 3.28 -6.41
CA LYS A 356 -27.06 3.11 -4.95
C LYS A 356 -26.11 2.03 -4.38
N SER A 357 -25.01 1.70 -5.07
CA SER A 357 -24.19 0.52 -4.80
C SER A 357 -22.73 0.80 -4.42
N ILE A 358 -22.30 2.05 -4.23
CA ILE A 358 -20.85 2.38 -4.22
C ILE A 358 -20.22 2.59 -2.82
N PHE A 359 -21.00 2.73 -1.75
CA PHE A 359 -20.49 2.68 -0.36
C PHE A 359 -21.40 1.88 0.61
N PRO A 360 -22.09 0.79 0.22
CA PRO A 360 -22.67 -0.07 1.22
C PRO A 360 -21.51 -0.90 1.77
N HIS A 361 -21.01 -0.44 2.91
CA HIS A 361 -20.32 -1.23 3.93
C HIS A 361 -18.77 -1.18 3.93
N TYR A 362 -18.26 -1.16 5.18
CA TYR A 362 -16.92 -1.52 5.63
C TYR A 362 -15.83 -0.42 5.57
N MET A 363 -15.83 0.46 6.59
CA MET A 363 -14.55 0.86 7.17
C MET A 363 -13.90 -0.41 7.72
N MET A 364 -12.77 -0.80 7.15
CA MET A 364 -11.99 -1.90 7.67
C MET A 364 -10.96 -1.28 8.61
N LEU A 365 -11.32 -1.22 9.89
CA LEU A 365 -10.36 -0.98 10.94
C LEU A 365 -9.39 -2.16 10.98
N TYR A 366 -8.34 -2.08 10.18
CA TYR A 366 -7.16 -2.88 10.43
C TYR A 366 -6.49 -2.32 11.67
N LEU A 367 -6.83 -2.98 12.75
CA LEU A 367 -6.07 -2.96 13.96
C LEU A 367 -4.76 -3.64 13.63
N LYS A 368 -3.67 -2.88 13.60
CA LYS A 368 -2.36 -3.46 13.83
C LYS A 368 -2.40 -4.02 15.25
N PHE A 369 -2.85 -5.27 15.36
CA PHE A 369 -2.59 -6.09 16.52
C PHE A 369 -1.09 -6.30 16.50
N ASP A 370 -0.43 -5.65 17.44
CA ASP A 370 0.94 -5.88 17.86
C ASP A 370 2.05 -5.40 16.91
N PHE A 371 2.57 -4.24 17.29
CA PHE A 371 3.89 -3.68 17.00
C PHE A 371 4.12 -3.18 15.56
N GLU A 372 4.48 -1.89 15.44
CA GLU A 372 5.35 -1.49 14.34
C GLU A 372 6.68 -2.23 14.51
N VAL A 373 6.99 -3.15 13.59
CA VAL A 373 8.28 -3.86 13.59
C VAL A 373 9.35 -2.86 13.19
N ASN A 374 9.88 -2.13 14.17
CA ASN A 374 11.14 -1.44 14.01
C ASN A 374 12.25 -2.50 14.02
N PHE A 375 12.63 -2.98 12.83
CA PHE A 375 13.67 -3.99 12.64
C PHE A 375 15.05 -3.58 13.20
N ARG A 376 15.24 -2.31 13.60
CA ARG A 376 16.50 -1.78 14.12
C ARG A 376 16.42 -1.22 15.54
N GLY A 377 15.24 -1.05 16.14
CA GLY A 377 15.08 -0.11 17.26
C GLY A 377 14.40 -0.60 18.52
N GLY A 378 13.83 -1.81 18.59
CA GLY A 378 13.21 -2.36 19.81
C GLY A 378 12.01 -1.57 20.38
N LYS A 379 11.73 -0.35 19.88
CA LYS A 379 10.52 0.42 20.18
C LYS A 379 9.31 -0.30 19.59
N ARG A 380 8.29 -0.43 20.44
CA ARG A 380 7.06 -1.16 20.21
C ARG A 380 5.93 -0.14 20.15
N ASP A 381 5.56 0.30 18.96
CA ASP A 381 4.43 1.23 18.78
C ASP A 381 3.12 0.45 18.71
N ARG A 382 2.14 0.85 19.53
CA ARG A 382 0.83 0.17 19.63
C ARG A 382 -0.22 0.89 18.80
N LEU A 383 -0.74 0.18 17.80
CA LEU A 383 -1.73 0.69 16.84
C LEU A 383 -3.09 -0.06 16.92
N GLY A 384 -3.25 -1.00 17.86
CA GLY A 384 -4.45 -1.84 17.99
C GLY A 384 -5.45 -1.37 19.07
N LEU A 385 -6.76 -1.49 18.78
CA LEU A 385 -7.90 -1.17 19.69
C LEU A 385 -8.05 -2.18 20.84
N ARG A 386 -7.41 -3.35 20.77
CA ARG A 386 -7.42 -4.32 21.87
C ARG A 386 -6.03 -4.44 22.44
N GLU A 387 -5.97 -4.57 23.76
CA GLU A 387 -4.76 -4.95 24.48
C GLU A 387 -4.39 -6.41 24.26
N VAL A 388 -3.08 -6.65 24.23
CA VAL A 388 -2.45 -7.96 24.27
C VAL A 388 -1.44 -7.88 25.40
N ASP A 389 -1.73 -8.57 26.51
CA ASP A 389 -0.88 -8.64 27.71
C ASP A 389 0.32 -9.57 27.53
#